data_AF-A0A5S4UTW4-F1
#
_entry.id   AF-A0A5S4UTW4-F1
#
_cell.length_a   1.000
_cell.length_b   1.000
_cell.length_c   1.000
_cell.angle_alpha   90.00
_cell.angle_beta   90.00
_cell.angle_gamma   90.00
#
_symmetry.space_group_name_H-M   'P 1'
#
loop_
_entity.id
_entity.type
_entity.pdbx_description
1 polymer ?
#
loop_
_entity_poly.entity_id
_entity_poly.type
_entity_poly.pdbx_seq_one_letter_code
_entity_poly.pdbx_strand_id
1 'polypeptide(L)'
;MATEWVLLPVPQEDYAELKHMVEYRQRQRGEAVSPSTEELRGDEMAVDTVLRAAFGEHRPWPASALARLAEGSTLTTQRWTKVMNLCAEHPGETFSTEEVSAKTGIPVNEWRDACRKIGPHLKRHYPDVPLWDREPYIGEPMWPLVTIAGRHLKVRDQLYVGITEEQAKRWKEIR
;
A
#
# COMPACT_ATOMS: atom_id res chain seq x y z
N MET A 1 18.08 10.37 23.87
CA MET A 1 17.55 9.82 22.61
C MET A 1 16.05 9.68 22.81
N ALA A 2 15.23 10.21 21.92
CA ALA A 2 13.78 9.99 21.98
C ALA A 2 13.49 8.57 21.51
N THR A 3 12.67 7.83 22.24
CA THR A 3 12.22 6.50 21.83
C THR A 3 11.21 6.67 20.71
N GLU A 4 11.42 6.01 19.58
CA GLU A 4 10.42 5.94 18.52
C GLU A 4 9.38 4.86 18.88
N TRP A 5 8.12 5.26 18.95
CA TRP A 5 7.01 4.38 19.28
C TRP A 5 6.20 4.05 18.03
N VAL A 6 5.81 2.77 17.88
CA VAL A 6 4.99 2.29 16.77
C VAL A 6 3.71 1.65 17.30
N LEU A 7 2.61 1.81 16.57
CA LEU A 7 1.38 1.08 16.85
C LEU A 7 1.46 -0.30 16.20
N LEU A 8 1.18 -1.34 16.99
CA LEU A 8 1.11 -2.72 16.52
C LEU A 8 -0.30 -3.24 16.77
N PRO A 9 -1.14 -3.39 15.73
CA PRO A 9 -2.45 -3.99 15.89
C PRO A 9 -2.27 -5.48 16.21
N VAL A 10 -2.83 -5.91 17.33
CA VAL A 10 -2.77 -7.29 17.81
C VAL A 10 -4.19 -7.78 18.13
N PRO A 11 -4.49 -9.08 17.96
CA PRO A 11 -5.70 -9.67 18.52
C PRO A 11 -5.81 -9.35 20.01
N GLN A 12 -7.04 -9.14 20.48
CA GLN A 12 -7.27 -8.77 21.87
C GLN A 12 -6.81 -9.88 22.83
N GLU A 13 -6.92 -11.15 22.42
CA GLU A 13 -6.41 -12.30 23.17
C GLU A 13 -4.88 -12.25 23.40
N ASP A 14 -4.12 -11.71 22.46
CA ASP A 14 -2.65 -11.68 22.51
C ASP A 14 -2.10 -10.44 23.25
N TYR A 15 -2.94 -9.43 23.48
CA TYR A 15 -2.51 -8.13 23.98
C TYR A 15 -1.76 -8.21 25.32
N ALA A 16 -2.29 -8.98 26.27
CA ALA A 16 -1.72 -9.04 27.62
C ALA A 16 -0.31 -9.67 27.61
N GLU A 17 -0.12 -10.73 26.83
CA GLU A 17 1.17 -11.42 26.70
C GLU A 17 2.20 -10.51 26.02
N LEU A 18 1.84 -9.93 24.87
CA LEU A 18 2.74 -9.07 24.11
C LEU A 18 3.12 -7.81 24.88
N LYS A 19 2.17 -7.19 25.59
CA LYS A 19 2.45 -6.07 26.48
C LYS A 19 3.49 -6.46 27.54
N HIS A 20 3.28 -7.59 28.22
CA HIS A 20 4.21 -8.05 29.26
C HIS A 20 5.62 -8.31 28.71
N MET A 21 5.70 -8.94 27.53
CA MET A 21 6.98 -9.20 26.86
C MET A 21 7.73 -7.91 26.52
N VAL A 22 7.05 -6.89 26.00
CA VAL A 22 7.67 -5.60 25.65
C VAL A 22 8.13 -4.85 26.91
N GLU A 23 7.27 -4.76 27.94
CA GLU A 23 7.63 -4.11 29.21
C GLU A 23 8.84 -4.79 29.87
N TYR A 24 8.88 -6.12 29.88
CA TYR A 24 10.01 -6.88 30.43
C TYR A 24 11.31 -6.53 29.72
N ARG A 25 11.30 -6.50 28.37
CA ARG A 25 12.48 -6.16 27.56
C ARG A 25 12.92 -4.71 27.77
N GLN A 26 12.01 -3.77 27.90
CA GLN A 26 12.33 -2.36 28.18
C GLN A 26 12.96 -2.18 29.56
N ARG A 27 12.42 -2.85 30.59
CA ARG A 27 13.02 -2.85 31.94
C ARG A 27 14.44 -3.40 31.94
N GLN A 28 14.70 -4.48 31.19
CA GLN A 28 16.06 -5.04 31.05
C GLN A 28 17.05 -4.07 30.40
N ARG A 29 16.57 -3.17 29.54
CA ARG A 29 17.39 -2.11 28.92
C ARG A 29 17.45 -0.81 29.73
N GLY A 30 16.72 -0.69 30.84
CA GLY A 30 16.60 0.55 31.59
C GLY A 30 15.82 1.65 30.83
N GLU A 31 14.94 1.25 29.91
CA GLU A 31 14.15 2.15 29.07
C GLU A 31 12.74 2.39 29.64
N ALA A 32 12.07 3.43 29.14
CA ALA A 32 10.67 3.69 29.45
C ALA A 32 9.79 2.51 28.99
N VAL A 33 8.86 2.09 29.84
CA VAL A 33 7.95 0.96 29.58
C VAL A 33 6.68 1.35 28.83
N SER A 34 6.44 2.65 28.70
CA SER A 34 5.27 3.22 28.04
C SER A 34 5.59 4.61 27.51
N PRO A 35 5.00 5.02 26.38
CA PRO A 35 5.15 6.37 25.87
C PRO A 35 4.45 7.38 26.79
N SER A 36 4.99 8.59 26.85
CA SER A 36 4.33 9.76 27.42
C SER A 36 3.16 10.23 26.53
N THR A 37 2.27 11.05 27.09
CA THR A 37 1.18 11.66 26.31
C THR A 37 1.70 12.52 25.16
N GLU A 38 2.87 13.13 25.30
CA GLU A 38 3.49 13.93 24.24
C GLU A 38 4.04 13.06 23.11
N GLU A 39 4.60 11.90 23.43
CA GLU A 39 5.06 10.91 22.44
C GLU A 39 3.89 10.23 21.69
N LEU A 40 2.67 10.27 22.23
CA LEU A 40 1.46 9.70 21.63
C LEU A 40 0.62 10.70 20.81
N ARG A 41 1.02 11.98 20.72
CA ARG A 41 0.14 13.05 20.22
C ARG A 41 -0.10 13.07 18.71
N GLY A 42 0.53 12.19 17.94
CA GLY A 42 0.49 12.22 16.47
C GLY A 42 -0.52 11.27 15.84
N ASP A 43 -1.30 11.78 14.88
CA ASP A 43 -2.02 10.95 13.91
C ASP A 43 -1.05 10.09 13.05
N GLU A 44 0.24 10.46 13.03
CA GLU A 44 1.31 9.79 12.27
C GLU A 44 1.42 8.30 12.58
N MET A 45 1.32 7.88 13.85
CA MET A 45 1.40 6.46 14.21
C MET A 45 0.23 5.65 13.65
N ALA A 46 -0.98 6.25 13.65
CA ALA A 46 -2.17 5.61 13.08
C ALA A 46 -2.07 5.52 11.56
N VAL A 47 -1.57 6.58 10.91
CA VAL A 47 -1.32 6.63 9.46
C VAL A 47 -0.27 5.59 9.05
N ASP A 48 0.85 5.50 9.77
CA ASP A 48 1.89 4.48 9.55
C ASP A 48 1.34 3.06 9.68
N THR A 49 0.49 2.80 10.68
CA THR A 49 -0.17 1.50 10.83
C THR A 49 -1.04 1.14 9.63
N VAL A 50 -1.83 2.10 9.14
CA VAL A 50 -2.68 1.92 7.96
C VAL A 50 -1.83 1.63 6.71
N LEU A 51 -0.73 2.35 6.54
CA LEU A 51 0.21 2.13 5.44
C LEU A 51 0.81 0.73 5.52
N ARG A 52 1.39 0.35 6.67
CA ARG A 52 1.99 -0.98 6.86
C ARG A 52 1.00 -2.11 6.60
N ALA A 53 -0.24 -1.97 7.09
CA ALA A 53 -1.30 -2.94 6.83
C ALA A 53 -1.60 -3.05 5.32
N ALA A 54 -1.82 -1.92 4.64
CA ALA A 54 -2.14 -1.91 3.21
C ALA A 54 -1.02 -2.49 2.34
N PHE A 55 0.24 -2.16 2.64
CA PHE A 55 1.39 -2.72 1.92
C PHE A 55 1.63 -4.20 2.26
N GLY A 56 1.42 -4.60 3.52
CA GLY A 56 1.58 -5.98 3.96
C GLY A 56 0.52 -6.94 3.41
N GLU A 57 -0.67 -6.43 3.09
CA GLU A 57 -1.74 -7.21 2.44
C GLU A 57 -1.52 -7.41 0.93
N HIS A 58 -0.69 -6.57 0.29
CA HIS A 58 -0.48 -6.67 -1.15
C HIS A 58 0.37 -7.89 -1.51
N ARG A 59 -0.17 -8.72 -2.41
CA ARG A 59 0.51 -9.88 -2.94
C ARG A 59 1.16 -9.56 -4.28
N PRO A 60 2.48 -9.82 -4.42
CA PRO A 60 3.18 -9.61 -5.67
C PRO A 60 2.55 -10.42 -6.82
N TRP A 61 2.27 -9.74 -7.92
CA TRP A 61 1.82 -10.35 -9.16
C TRP A 61 2.88 -11.28 -9.77
N PRO A 62 2.46 -12.31 -10.54
CA PRO A 62 3.36 -13.11 -11.36
C PRO A 62 4.07 -12.26 -12.42
N ALA A 63 5.32 -12.60 -12.74
CA ALA A 63 6.09 -11.93 -13.78
C ALA A 63 5.39 -11.95 -15.15
N SER A 64 4.73 -13.06 -15.50
CA SER A 64 3.93 -13.19 -16.73
C SER A 64 2.81 -12.16 -16.83
N ALA A 65 2.09 -11.91 -15.72
CA ALA A 65 1.02 -10.92 -15.68
C ALA A 65 1.58 -9.49 -15.80
N LEU A 66 2.71 -9.21 -15.16
CA LEU A 66 3.38 -7.91 -15.26
C LEU A 66 3.90 -7.64 -16.68
N ALA A 67 4.48 -8.64 -17.34
CA ALA A 67 4.90 -8.53 -18.73
C ALA A 67 3.73 -8.21 -19.66
N ARG A 68 2.59 -8.92 -19.51
CA ARG A 68 1.37 -8.61 -20.27
C ARG A 68 0.85 -7.20 -20.01
N LEU A 69 0.94 -6.70 -18.78
CA LEU A 69 0.56 -5.33 -18.43
C LEU A 69 1.49 -4.31 -19.11
N ALA A 70 2.80 -4.56 -19.06
CA ALA A 70 3.83 -3.71 -19.67
C ALA A 70 3.68 -3.61 -21.20
N GLU A 71 3.35 -4.72 -21.85
CA GLU A 71 3.14 -4.80 -23.31
C GLU A 71 1.75 -4.33 -23.76
N GLY A 72 0.81 -4.17 -22.83
CA GLY A 72 -0.59 -3.87 -23.14
C GLY A 72 -0.78 -2.54 -23.87
N SER A 73 -1.43 -2.58 -25.03
CA SER A 73 -1.63 -1.42 -25.92
C SER A 73 -2.89 -0.59 -25.64
N THR A 74 -3.75 -1.01 -24.70
CA THR A 74 -4.96 -0.26 -24.36
C THR A 74 -4.62 1.01 -23.56
N LEU A 75 -5.47 2.05 -23.64
CA LEU A 75 -5.28 3.27 -22.84
C LEU A 75 -5.23 2.98 -21.33
N THR A 76 -6.02 2.02 -20.86
CA THR A 76 -5.99 1.60 -19.44
C THR A 76 -4.62 1.03 -19.09
N THR A 77 -4.14 0.02 -19.83
CA THR A 77 -2.83 -0.60 -19.56
C THR A 77 -1.69 0.39 -19.69
N GLN A 78 -1.69 1.27 -20.70
CA GLN A 78 -0.65 2.30 -20.85
C GLN A 78 -0.59 3.27 -19.67
N ARG A 79 -1.75 3.73 -19.17
CA ARG A 79 -1.81 4.61 -17.98
C ARG A 79 -1.32 3.88 -16.74
N TRP A 80 -1.77 2.65 -16.52
CA TRP A 80 -1.31 1.82 -15.42
C TRP A 80 0.20 1.56 -15.48
N THR A 81 0.76 1.25 -16.65
CA THR A 81 2.21 1.08 -16.86
C THR A 81 2.99 2.35 -16.49
N LYS A 82 2.51 3.55 -16.85
CA LYS A 82 3.15 4.81 -16.44
C LYS A 82 3.14 5.01 -14.92
N VAL A 83 2.01 4.73 -14.26
CA VAL A 83 1.91 4.86 -12.80
C VAL A 83 2.74 3.79 -12.09
N MET A 84 2.81 2.57 -12.62
CA MET A 84 3.70 1.52 -12.13
C MET A 84 5.17 1.95 -12.20
N ASN A 85 5.61 2.58 -13.30
CA ASN A 85 6.97 3.12 -13.41
C ASN A 85 7.24 4.17 -12.32
N LEU A 86 6.33 5.14 -12.15
CA LEU A 86 6.44 6.15 -11.10
C LEU A 86 6.55 5.52 -9.70
N CYS A 87 5.65 4.60 -9.37
CA CYS A 87 5.69 3.96 -8.05
C CYS A 87 6.96 3.11 -7.89
N ALA A 88 7.42 2.42 -8.92
CA ALA A 88 8.61 1.57 -8.84
C ALA A 88 9.92 2.34 -8.62
N GLU A 89 9.97 3.62 -9.01
CA GLU A 89 11.07 4.53 -8.66
C GLU A 89 11.10 4.84 -7.14
N HIS A 90 9.95 4.73 -6.47
CA HIS A 90 9.73 5.07 -5.06
C HIS A 90 8.98 3.96 -4.30
N PRO A 91 9.57 2.75 -4.17
CA PRO A 91 8.89 1.65 -3.50
C PRO A 91 8.62 1.98 -2.03
N GLY A 92 7.45 1.60 -1.53
CA GLY A 92 7.00 1.93 -0.17
C GLY A 92 6.36 3.32 -0.02
N GLU A 93 6.55 4.23 -0.98
CA GLU A 93 5.86 5.52 -0.98
C GLU A 93 4.46 5.41 -1.61
N THR A 94 3.59 6.37 -1.27
CA THR A 94 2.27 6.50 -1.89
C THR A 94 2.10 7.85 -2.57
N PHE A 95 1.38 7.85 -3.68
CA PHE A 95 1.08 9.04 -4.46
C PHE A 95 -0.43 9.23 -4.55
N SER A 96 -0.88 10.42 -4.23
CA SER A 96 -2.26 10.84 -4.45
C SER A 96 -2.61 10.89 -5.93
N THR A 97 -3.90 10.92 -6.24
CA THR A 97 -4.40 11.10 -7.62
C THR A 97 -3.83 12.37 -8.27
N GLU A 98 -3.69 13.46 -7.50
CA GLU A 98 -3.13 14.72 -7.99
C GLU A 98 -1.62 14.63 -8.23
N GLU A 99 -0.86 13.98 -7.36
CA GLU A 99 0.58 13.76 -7.54
C GLU A 99 0.87 12.83 -8.71
N VAL A 100 0.09 11.74 -8.86
CA VAL A 100 0.17 10.88 -10.03
C VAL A 100 -0.03 11.70 -11.30
N SER A 101 -1.03 12.58 -11.32
CA SER A 101 -1.29 13.43 -12.48
C SER A 101 -0.12 14.37 -12.78
N ALA A 102 0.39 15.05 -11.76
CA ALA A 102 1.51 15.98 -11.89
C ALA A 102 2.81 15.29 -12.36
N LYS A 103 3.12 14.10 -11.83
CA LYS A 103 4.38 13.39 -12.10
C LYS A 103 4.36 12.58 -13.39
N THR A 104 3.20 12.07 -13.82
CA THR A 104 3.10 11.22 -15.03
C THR A 104 2.59 11.96 -16.26
N GLY A 105 2.07 13.18 -16.09
CA GLY A 105 1.39 13.95 -17.13
C GLY A 105 0.02 13.38 -17.53
N ILE A 106 -0.49 12.36 -16.83
CA ILE A 106 -1.84 11.82 -17.07
C ILE A 106 -2.85 12.78 -16.44
N PRO A 107 -3.86 13.28 -17.16
CA PRO A 107 -4.90 14.11 -16.56
C PRO A 107 -5.66 13.39 -15.42
N VAL A 108 -6.01 14.11 -14.34
CA VAL A 108 -6.71 13.55 -13.17
C VAL A 108 -7.97 12.74 -13.54
N ASN A 109 -8.78 13.25 -14.48
CA ASN A 109 -9.99 12.58 -14.96
C ASN A 109 -9.68 11.26 -15.69
N GLU A 110 -8.61 11.23 -16.48
CA GLU A 110 -8.14 10.03 -17.18
C GLU A 110 -7.58 8.97 -16.23
N TRP A 111 -6.85 9.39 -15.20
CA TRP A 111 -6.37 8.47 -14.17
C TRP A 111 -7.54 7.86 -13.39
N ARG A 112 -8.50 8.68 -12.95
CA ARG A 112 -9.73 8.19 -12.30
C ARG A 112 -10.52 7.23 -13.18
N ASP A 113 -10.61 7.49 -14.48
CA ASP A 113 -11.24 6.58 -15.44
C ASP A 113 -10.49 5.24 -15.55
N ALA A 114 -9.16 5.27 -15.61
CA ALA A 114 -8.33 4.07 -15.62
C ALA A 114 -8.51 3.24 -14.32
N CYS A 115 -8.63 3.88 -13.16
CA CYS A 115 -8.92 3.21 -11.89
C CYS A 115 -10.31 2.55 -11.87
N ARG A 116 -11.33 3.18 -12.48
CA ARG A 116 -12.68 2.56 -12.56
C ARG A 116 -12.70 1.34 -13.50
N LYS A 117 -11.87 1.36 -14.54
CA LYS A 117 -11.85 0.31 -15.58
C LYS A 117 -10.94 -0.87 -15.26
N ILE A 118 -10.01 -0.73 -14.30
CA ILE A 118 -9.02 -1.78 -14.04
C ILE A 118 -9.67 -3.08 -13.56
N GLY A 119 -10.63 -3.04 -12.61
CA GLY A 119 -11.27 -4.25 -12.08
C GLY A 119 -11.87 -5.15 -13.17
N PRO A 120 -12.81 -4.66 -14.01
CA PRO A 120 -13.33 -5.42 -15.14
C PRO A 120 -12.26 -5.87 -16.15
N HIS A 121 -11.23 -5.05 -16.36
CA HIS A 121 -10.11 -5.40 -17.23
C HIS A 121 -9.30 -6.58 -16.69
N LEU A 122 -8.98 -6.57 -15.38
CA LEU A 122 -8.26 -7.66 -14.72
C LEU A 122 -9.03 -8.97 -14.78
N LYS A 123 -10.33 -8.94 -14.44
CA LYS A 123 -11.21 -10.13 -14.53
C LYS A 123 -11.18 -10.81 -15.89
N ARG A 124 -11.09 -10.01 -16.96
CA ARG A 124 -11.16 -10.51 -18.33
C ARG A 124 -9.82 -11.00 -18.87
N HIS A 125 -8.72 -10.35 -18.48
CA HIS A 125 -7.43 -10.51 -19.16
C HIS A 125 -6.30 -11.06 -18.26
N TYR A 126 -6.53 -11.17 -16.96
CA TYR A 126 -5.53 -11.54 -15.97
C TYR A 126 -6.08 -12.61 -15.01
N PRO A 127 -6.31 -13.85 -15.48
CA PRO A 127 -6.87 -14.92 -14.65
C PRO A 127 -5.88 -15.48 -13.60
N ASP A 128 -4.60 -15.16 -13.72
CA ASP A 128 -3.47 -15.65 -12.92
C ASP A 128 -3.01 -14.66 -11.84
N VAL A 129 -3.62 -13.47 -11.72
CA VAL A 129 -3.23 -12.50 -10.68
C VAL A 129 -3.85 -12.88 -9.33
N PRO A 130 -3.22 -12.49 -8.21
CA PRO A 130 -3.78 -12.74 -6.89
C PRO A 130 -5.20 -12.18 -6.78
N LEU A 131 -6.08 -12.93 -6.13
CA LEU A 131 -7.43 -12.47 -5.76
C LEU A 131 -7.41 -11.96 -4.33
N TRP A 132 -8.24 -11.00 -3.95
CA TRP A 132 -8.40 -10.62 -2.55
C TRP A 132 -9.02 -11.76 -1.72
N ASP A 133 -8.57 -11.93 -0.48
CA ASP A 133 -9.09 -12.93 0.49
C ASP A 133 -9.76 -12.28 1.70
N ARG A 134 -10.01 -10.96 1.66
CA ARG A 134 -10.69 -10.19 2.70
C ARG A 134 -11.82 -9.34 2.14
N GLU A 135 -12.86 -9.17 2.94
CA GLU A 135 -13.97 -8.27 2.65
C GLU A 135 -13.47 -6.81 2.51
N PRO A 136 -14.10 -5.97 1.66
CA PRO A 136 -15.29 -6.24 0.85
C PRO A 136 -14.99 -6.81 -0.55
N TYR A 137 -13.75 -7.22 -0.82
CA TYR A 137 -13.28 -7.53 -2.17
C TYR A 137 -13.03 -9.01 -2.42
N ILE A 138 -13.48 -9.92 -1.55
CA ILE A 138 -13.18 -11.36 -1.65
C ILE A 138 -13.43 -11.89 -3.07
N GLY A 139 -12.42 -12.54 -3.65
CA GLY A 139 -12.48 -13.15 -4.98
C GLY A 139 -12.26 -12.16 -6.14
N GLU A 140 -12.14 -10.86 -5.88
CA GLU A 140 -11.83 -9.85 -6.89
C GLU A 140 -10.32 -9.85 -7.20
N PRO A 141 -9.90 -9.64 -8.47
CA PRO A 141 -8.50 -9.49 -8.81
C PRO A 141 -7.85 -8.31 -8.07
N MET A 142 -6.74 -8.59 -7.39
CA MET A 142 -5.92 -7.59 -6.72
C MET A 142 -5.26 -6.68 -7.76
N TRP A 143 -5.26 -5.38 -7.49
CA TRP A 143 -4.61 -4.40 -8.37
C TRP A 143 -3.09 -4.56 -8.34
N PRO A 144 -2.36 -4.17 -9.40
CA PRO A 144 -0.90 -4.29 -9.41
C PRO A 144 -0.22 -3.27 -8.48
N LEU A 145 -0.98 -2.30 -7.95
CA LEU A 145 -0.56 -1.31 -6.96
C LEU A 145 -1.36 -1.48 -5.66
N VAL A 146 -0.74 -1.12 -4.55
CA VAL A 146 -1.40 -0.89 -3.26
C VAL A 146 -2.35 0.30 -3.42
N THR A 147 -3.55 0.22 -2.84
CA THR A 147 -4.54 1.31 -2.88
C THR A 147 -4.99 1.70 -1.48
N ILE A 148 -5.09 3.01 -1.24
CA ILE A 148 -5.51 3.55 0.06
C ILE A 148 -6.42 4.76 -0.16
N ALA A 149 -7.53 4.83 0.56
CA ALA A 149 -8.38 6.01 0.56
C ALA A 149 -7.79 7.09 1.48
N GLY A 150 -7.72 8.33 1.00
CA GLY A 150 -7.13 9.46 1.74
C GLY A 150 -7.74 9.69 3.13
N ARG A 151 -9.04 9.40 3.31
CA ARG A 151 -9.70 9.43 4.62
C ARG A 151 -9.05 8.51 5.67
N HIS A 152 -8.47 7.37 5.25
CA HIS A 152 -7.75 6.46 6.16
C HIS A 152 -6.38 7.01 6.54
N LEU A 153 -5.81 7.88 5.69
CA LEU A 153 -4.55 8.58 5.91
C LEU A 153 -4.73 9.96 6.57
N LYS A 154 -5.95 10.30 7.03
CA LYS A 154 -6.30 11.61 7.63
C LYS A 154 -5.98 12.82 6.73
N VAL A 155 -5.95 12.61 5.42
CA VAL A 155 -5.73 13.64 4.41
C VAL A 155 -6.95 13.74 3.49
N ARG A 156 -6.88 14.65 2.50
CA ARG A 156 -7.94 14.85 1.50
C ARG A 156 -8.41 13.52 0.92
N ASP A 157 -9.73 13.34 0.84
CA ASP A 157 -10.33 12.09 0.35
C ASP A 157 -10.15 11.93 -1.16
N GLN A 158 -9.09 11.22 -1.52
CA GLN A 158 -8.74 10.82 -2.87
C GLN A 158 -8.07 9.43 -2.83
N LEU A 159 -7.90 8.81 -4.00
CA LEU A 159 -7.17 7.55 -4.09
C LEU A 159 -5.66 7.84 -4.01
N TYR A 160 -4.99 7.12 -3.11
CA TYR A 160 -3.53 7.02 -3.03
C TYR A 160 -3.12 5.64 -3.55
N VAL A 161 -2.04 5.61 -4.32
CA VAL A 161 -1.47 4.38 -4.86
C VAL A 161 0.01 4.26 -4.55
N GLY A 162 0.48 3.04 -4.31
CA GLY A 162 1.89 2.74 -4.05
C GLY A 162 2.26 1.35 -4.55
N ILE A 163 3.54 0.99 -4.44
CA ILE A 163 4.04 -0.33 -4.85
C ILE A 163 4.96 -0.89 -3.77
N THR A 164 4.81 -2.18 -3.46
CA THR A 164 5.72 -2.85 -2.52
C THR A 164 7.12 -2.97 -3.11
N GLU A 165 8.15 -3.11 -2.27
CA GLU A 165 9.53 -3.31 -2.73
C GLU A 165 9.66 -4.53 -3.66
N GLU A 166 9.05 -5.65 -3.28
CA GLU A 166 9.08 -6.89 -4.07
C GLU A 166 8.36 -6.73 -5.42
N GLN A 167 7.20 -6.06 -5.44
CA GLN A 167 6.46 -5.80 -6.68
C GLN A 167 7.22 -4.83 -7.61
N ALA A 168 7.88 -3.82 -7.04
CA ALA A 168 8.73 -2.89 -7.77
C ALA A 168 9.96 -3.56 -8.37
N LYS A 169 10.61 -4.45 -7.61
CA LYS A 169 11.73 -5.25 -8.09
C LYS A 169 11.33 -6.07 -9.32
N ARG A 170 10.23 -6.84 -9.23
CA ARG A 170 9.70 -7.61 -10.35
C ARG A 170 9.33 -6.75 -11.56
N TRP A 171 8.81 -5.55 -11.31
CA TRP A 171 8.49 -4.61 -12.39
C TRP A 171 9.74 -4.12 -13.14
N LYS A 172 10.81 -3.78 -12.41
CA LYS A 172 12.10 -3.34 -12.97
C LYS A 172 12.83 -4.44 -13.75
N GLU A 173 12.56 -5.71 -13.49
CA GLU A 173 13.11 -6.81 -14.29
C GLU A 173 12.50 -6.86 -15.70
N ILE A 174 11.37 -6.18 -15.92
CA ILE A 174 10.59 -6.19 -17.17
C ILE A 174 10.71 -4.84 -17.91
N ARG A 175 11.09 -3.76 -17.22
CA ARG A 175 11.02 -2.37 -17.69
C ARG A 175 12.26 -1.58 -17.29
#